data_AF-A0A2D4SFH5-F1
#
_entry.id   AF-A0A2D4SFH5-F1
#
_cell.length_a   1.000
_cell.length_b   1.000
_cell.length_c   1.000
_cell.angle_alpha   90.00
_cell.angle_beta   90.00
_cell.angle_gamma   90.00
#
_symmetry.space_group_name_H-M   'P 1'
#
loop_
_entity.id
_entity.type
_entity.pdbx_description
1 polymer ?
#
loop_
_entity_poly.entity_id
_entity_poly.type
_entity_poly.pdbx_seq_one_letter_code
_entity_poly.pdbx_strand_id
1 'polypeptide(L)'
;MSTNESWQQSDRRMADKFTGDLDWSRVYALWRMRLEDFRVTPWPFFTEIVLCDNKHFTNRRPDVAWWENDEIDAEHLRAQAYLNERPGALGVMADDGHGKGCARTLQMLREFAGDAEQVAAILILASIRSRRGGRNRDAGNCWPPTFLFERLLLWCAEVSGASDGLREWHSSMTGVLPTLRSDYVFEIRSMRALIHFVAEEHAQVLLQYRPILAKYGPEPDPSIHRLLKNAEEADERRMQEARRAEADRRETLRAEHPRWGEWDSVSRAELERLVWTKPVSQLAAEFGVSGVGIANRCKKWAIARPPRGFWLRVKSGKIEHPNGKPS
;
A
#
# COMPACT_ATOMS: atom_id res chain seq x y z
N MET A 1 4.18 9.39 -66.10
CA MET A 1 3.99 7.98 -65.68
C MET A 1 4.25 7.93 -64.19
N SER A 2 3.20 8.04 -63.36
CA SER A 2 3.33 7.92 -61.91
C SER A 2 3.39 6.43 -61.58
N THR A 3 4.54 5.95 -61.13
CA THR A 3 4.71 4.58 -60.65
C THR A 3 3.79 4.37 -59.47
N ASN A 4 2.87 3.41 -59.59
CA ASN A 4 1.95 3.00 -58.53
C ASN A 4 2.76 2.21 -57.50
N GLU A 5 3.49 2.91 -56.64
CA GLU A 5 4.27 2.32 -55.55
C GLU A 5 3.30 1.57 -54.63
N SER A 6 3.52 0.27 -54.43
CA SER A 6 2.67 -0.54 -53.55
C SER A 6 2.74 0.03 -52.12
N TRP A 7 1.63 0.05 -51.39
CA TRP A 7 1.58 0.51 -49.99
C TRP A 7 2.68 -0.13 -49.13
N GLN A 8 2.98 -1.42 -49.36
CA GLN A 8 4.05 -2.14 -48.67
C GLN A 8 5.45 -1.57 -48.94
N GLN A 9 5.72 -1.07 -50.14
CA GLN A 9 7.00 -0.45 -50.50
C GLN A 9 7.14 0.94 -49.86
N SER A 10 6.05 1.70 -49.84
CA SER A 10 5.97 2.99 -49.14
C SER A 10 6.22 2.83 -47.63
N ASP A 11 5.53 1.89 -46.98
CA ASP A 11 5.68 1.62 -45.54
C ASP A 11 7.11 1.20 -45.20
N ARG A 12 7.72 0.34 -46.02
CA ARG A 12 9.11 -0.09 -45.84
C ARG A 12 10.07 1.09 -45.94
N ARG A 13 9.92 1.96 -46.94
CA ARG A 13 10.75 3.16 -47.09
C ARG A 13 10.59 4.12 -45.92
N MET A 14 9.38 4.29 -45.38
CA MET A 14 9.13 5.09 -44.18
C MET A 14 9.77 4.47 -42.94
N ALA A 15 9.68 3.15 -42.76
CA ALA A 15 10.31 2.43 -41.66
C ALA A 15 11.84 2.50 -41.72
N ASP A 16 12.44 2.36 -42.91
CA ASP A 16 13.87 2.50 -43.12
C ASP A 16 14.33 3.95 -42.80
N LYS A 17 13.56 4.95 -43.22
CA LYS A 17 13.83 6.37 -42.87
C LYS A 17 13.68 6.63 -41.36
N PHE A 18 12.68 6.04 -40.72
CA PHE A 18 12.42 6.21 -39.28
C PHE A 18 13.52 5.55 -38.44
N THR A 19 13.96 4.36 -38.84
CA THR A 19 15.06 3.61 -38.22
C THR A 19 16.40 4.31 -38.44
N GLY A 20 16.62 4.84 -39.64
CA GLY A 20 17.86 5.51 -40.02
C GLY A 20 19.02 4.52 -40.09
N ASP A 21 20.13 4.88 -39.46
CA ASP A 21 21.36 4.08 -39.43
C ASP A 21 21.48 3.21 -38.17
N LEU A 22 20.43 3.10 -37.37
CA LEU A 22 20.50 2.38 -36.11
C LEU A 22 20.55 0.87 -36.32
N ASP A 23 21.31 0.21 -35.46
CA ASP A 23 21.28 -1.21 -35.15
C ASP A 23 21.05 -1.37 -33.64
N TRP A 24 20.98 -2.62 -33.16
CA TRP A 24 20.78 -2.88 -31.73
C TRP A 24 21.87 -2.25 -30.85
N SER A 25 23.14 -2.37 -31.23
CA SER A 25 24.26 -1.82 -30.45
C SER A 25 24.15 -0.30 -30.27
N ARG A 26 23.70 0.44 -31.29
CA ARG A 26 23.43 1.88 -31.21
C ARG A 26 22.18 2.20 -30.41
N VAL A 27 21.13 1.38 -30.51
CA VAL A 27 19.91 1.51 -29.69
C VAL A 27 20.26 1.37 -28.21
N TYR A 28 20.98 0.32 -27.84
CA TYR A 28 21.41 0.08 -26.46
C TYR A 28 22.32 1.20 -25.95
N ALA A 29 23.28 1.66 -26.75
CA ALA A 29 24.15 2.76 -26.38
C ALA A 29 23.37 4.06 -26.12
N LEU A 30 22.41 4.42 -26.98
CA LEU A 30 21.55 5.59 -26.79
C LEU A 30 20.69 5.47 -25.53
N TRP A 31 20.10 4.29 -25.31
CA TRP A 31 19.31 4.02 -24.11
C TRP A 31 20.15 4.17 -22.83
N ARG A 32 21.33 3.56 -22.80
CA ARG A 32 22.24 3.61 -21.65
C ARG A 32 22.72 5.03 -21.37
N MET A 33 23.20 5.74 -22.40
CA MET A 33 23.62 7.15 -22.27
C MET A 33 22.49 8.02 -21.72
N ARG A 34 21.25 7.79 -22.18
CA ARG A 34 20.12 8.58 -21.69
C ARG A 34 19.79 8.29 -20.22
N LEU A 35 19.95 7.05 -19.74
CA LEU A 35 19.84 6.75 -18.31
C LEU A 35 20.93 7.43 -17.48
N GLU A 36 22.16 7.49 -18.00
CA GLU A 36 23.31 8.15 -17.36
C GLU A 36 23.04 9.65 -17.13
N ASP A 37 22.33 10.34 -18.04
CA ASP A 37 21.90 11.74 -17.86
C ASP A 37 21.07 11.96 -16.58
N PHE A 38 20.31 10.93 -16.15
CA PHE A 38 19.51 10.95 -14.92
C PHE A 38 20.23 10.33 -13.71
N ARG A 39 21.52 9.97 -13.87
CA ARG A 39 22.32 9.24 -12.87
C ARG A 39 21.71 7.89 -12.48
N VAL A 40 20.99 7.26 -13.41
CA VAL A 40 20.43 5.93 -13.21
C VAL A 40 21.45 4.89 -13.66
N THR A 41 21.94 4.10 -12.71
CA THR A 41 22.74 2.91 -13.01
C THR A 41 21.91 1.68 -12.68
N PRO A 42 21.45 0.91 -13.68
CA PRO A 42 20.57 -0.23 -13.44
C PRO A 42 21.28 -1.43 -12.79
N TRP A 43 22.58 -1.38 -12.48
CA TRP A 43 23.34 -2.55 -12.02
C TRP A 43 23.92 -2.36 -10.61
N PRO A 44 23.75 -3.33 -9.69
CA PRO A 44 22.91 -4.54 -9.82
C PRO A 44 21.43 -4.19 -9.99
N PHE A 45 20.71 -4.94 -10.85
CA PHE A 45 19.32 -4.60 -11.20
C PHE A 45 18.33 -4.93 -10.10
N PHE A 46 18.51 -6.09 -9.48
CA PHE A 46 17.73 -6.45 -8.30
C PHE A 46 18.49 -6.06 -7.03
N THR A 47 17.76 -5.45 -6.10
CA THR A 47 18.17 -5.47 -4.70
C THR A 47 17.73 -6.81 -4.11
N GLU A 48 18.69 -7.59 -3.63
CA GLU A 48 18.40 -8.85 -2.97
C GLU A 48 18.04 -8.63 -1.50
N ILE A 49 16.99 -9.30 -1.05
CA ILE A 49 16.61 -9.35 0.36
C ILE A 49 16.45 -10.80 0.80
N VAL A 50 16.55 -11.04 2.11
CA VAL A 50 16.31 -12.36 2.70
C VAL A 50 15.06 -12.31 3.57
N LEU A 51 14.12 -13.21 3.29
CA LEU A 51 12.95 -13.48 4.13
C LEU A 51 13.12 -14.83 4.83
N CYS A 52 12.83 -14.86 6.12
CA CYS A 52 12.84 -16.08 6.92
C CYS A 52 11.45 -16.73 6.90
N ASP A 53 11.37 -17.97 6.43
CA ASP A 53 10.15 -18.80 6.46
C ASP A 53 10.48 -20.16 7.08
N ASN A 54 10.24 -20.29 8.39
CA ASN A 54 10.59 -21.46 9.19
C ASN A 54 9.97 -22.77 8.70
N LYS A 55 8.96 -22.73 7.81
CA LYS A 55 8.25 -23.92 7.33
C LYS A 55 8.75 -24.42 5.97
N HIS A 56 9.18 -23.54 5.07
CA HIS A 56 9.49 -23.92 3.67
C HIS A 56 10.72 -23.24 3.05
N PHE A 57 11.61 -22.61 3.83
CA PHE A 57 12.70 -21.81 3.26
C PHE A 57 13.61 -22.52 2.23
N THR A 58 13.76 -23.86 2.28
CA THR A 58 14.64 -24.61 1.37
C THR A 58 14.04 -24.89 -0.02
N ASN A 59 12.71 -24.94 -0.15
CA ASN A 59 12.03 -25.32 -1.40
C ASN A 59 11.30 -24.15 -2.06
N ARG A 60 11.43 -22.96 -1.50
CA ARG A 60 10.70 -21.78 -1.96
C ARG A 60 11.47 -21.08 -3.07
N ARG A 61 10.81 -20.85 -4.21
CA ARG A 61 11.40 -20.10 -5.32
C ARG A 61 11.55 -18.62 -4.91
N PRO A 62 12.59 -17.93 -5.39
CA PRO A 62 12.71 -16.49 -5.17
C PRO A 62 11.50 -15.75 -5.74
N ASP A 63 10.99 -14.80 -4.98
CA ASP A 63 9.91 -13.91 -5.41
C ASP A 63 10.48 -12.58 -5.88
N VAL A 64 9.71 -11.85 -6.68
CA VAL A 64 10.08 -10.53 -7.20
C VAL A 64 8.94 -9.55 -7.04
N ALA A 65 9.27 -8.30 -6.76
CA ALA A 65 8.33 -7.18 -6.67
C ALA A 65 8.99 -5.87 -7.08
N TRP A 66 8.18 -4.88 -7.44
CA TRP A 66 8.61 -3.49 -7.51
C TRP A 66 8.28 -2.83 -6.17
N TRP A 67 9.28 -2.28 -5.48
CA TRP A 67 9.07 -1.50 -4.26
C TRP A 67 9.50 -0.07 -4.47
N GLU A 68 8.82 0.87 -3.81
CA GLU A 68 9.25 2.28 -3.82
C GLU A 68 10.61 2.42 -3.14
N ASN A 69 11.49 3.24 -3.71
CA ASN A 69 12.89 3.35 -3.30
C ASN A 69 13.05 3.78 -1.84
N ASP A 70 12.12 4.56 -1.30
CA ASP A 70 12.08 5.04 0.08
C ASP A 70 11.30 4.14 1.05
N GLU A 71 10.61 3.11 0.54
CA GLU A 71 9.82 2.18 1.36
C GLU A 71 10.42 0.77 1.48
N ILE A 72 11.60 0.51 0.90
CA ILE A 72 12.21 -0.84 0.86
C ILE A 72 12.26 -1.51 2.25
N ASP A 73 12.75 -0.81 3.28
CA ASP A 73 12.85 -1.36 4.63
C ASP A 73 11.46 -1.61 5.25
N ALA A 74 10.49 -0.73 4.97
CA ALA A 74 9.12 -0.85 5.47
C ALA A 74 8.38 -2.01 4.82
N GLU A 75 8.57 -2.22 3.52
CA GLU A 75 8.03 -3.36 2.79
C GLU A 75 8.69 -4.67 3.20
N HIS A 76 10.01 -4.68 3.42
CA HIS A 76 10.73 -5.84 3.95
C HIS A 76 10.22 -6.22 5.34
N LEU A 77 10.02 -5.23 6.21
CA LEU A 77 9.44 -5.44 7.53
C LEU A 77 8.02 -6.04 7.45
N ARG A 78 7.17 -5.49 6.58
CA ARG A 78 5.80 -5.98 6.35
C ARG A 78 5.80 -7.42 5.83
N ALA A 79 6.63 -7.72 4.83
CA ALA A 79 6.77 -9.06 4.26
C ALA A 79 7.25 -10.08 5.32
N GLN A 80 8.23 -9.71 6.15
CA GLN A 80 8.74 -10.58 7.20
C GLN A 80 7.71 -10.80 8.32
N ALA A 81 7.02 -9.74 8.77
CA ALA A 81 5.96 -9.85 9.77
C ALA A 81 4.82 -10.76 9.27
N TYR A 82 4.41 -10.60 8.02
CA TYR A 82 3.38 -11.43 7.40
C TYR A 82 3.74 -12.93 7.40
N LEU A 83 5.00 -13.26 7.11
CA LEU A 83 5.49 -14.64 7.17
C LEU A 83 5.60 -15.19 8.59
N ASN A 84 5.97 -14.35 9.57
CA ASN A 84 5.98 -14.74 10.98
C ASN A 84 4.58 -15.10 11.47
N GLU A 85 3.56 -14.33 11.07
CA GLU A 85 2.16 -14.60 11.38
C GLU A 85 1.61 -15.81 10.62
N ARG A 86 2.06 -16.02 9.38
CA ARG A 86 1.54 -17.05 8.47
C ARG A 86 2.65 -17.87 7.80
N PRO A 87 3.33 -18.77 8.54
CA PRO A 87 4.41 -19.58 7.99
C PRO A 87 3.97 -20.43 6.78
N GLY A 88 4.74 -20.38 5.69
CA GLY A 88 4.42 -21.04 4.42
C GLY A 88 3.41 -20.32 3.52
N ALA A 89 3.01 -19.08 3.82
CA ALA A 89 2.16 -18.31 2.93
C ALA A 89 2.86 -18.02 1.59
N LEU A 90 2.20 -18.30 0.47
CA LEU A 90 2.70 -18.03 -0.89
C LEU A 90 2.35 -16.60 -1.34
N GLY A 91 3.11 -16.05 -2.28
CA GLY A 91 2.81 -14.75 -2.89
C GLY A 91 2.95 -13.57 -1.94
N VAL A 92 3.89 -13.64 -0.98
CA VAL A 92 4.16 -12.57 0.00
C VAL A 92 4.45 -11.23 -0.68
N MET A 93 5.07 -11.31 -1.86
CA MET A 93 5.48 -10.17 -2.66
C MET A 93 4.50 -9.87 -3.82
N ALA A 94 3.42 -10.64 -3.96
CA ALA A 94 2.60 -10.65 -5.19
C ALA A 94 1.56 -9.51 -5.25
N ASP A 95 1.30 -8.84 -4.14
CA ASP A 95 0.44 -7.66 -4.05
C ASP A 95 1.29 -6.38 -3.94
N ASP A 96 2.16 -6.16 -4.92
CA ASP A 96 2.98 -4.94 -5.03
C ASP A 96 2.18 -3.75 -5.60
N GLY A 97 0.86 -3.86 -5.72
CA GLY A 97 -0.01 -2.81 -6.25
C GLY A 97 0.09 -2.55 -7.76
N HIS A 98 1.05 -3.17 -8.47
CA HIS A 98 1.31 -2.89 -9.89
C HIS A 98 0.65 -3.88 -10.86
N GLY A 99 0.11 -4.99 -10.34
CA GLY A 99 -0.69 -5.95 -11.10
C GLY A 99 0.11 -6.95 -11.94
N LYS A 100 -0.61 -7.88 -12.59
CA LYS A 100 -0.03 -9.09 -13.20
C LYS A 100 0.96 -8.82 -14.35
N GLY A 101 0.80 -7.70 -15.07
CA GLY A 101 1.69 -7.35 -16.17
C GLY A 101 3.08 -6.96 -15.68
N CYS A 102 3.16 -6.14 -14.63
CA CYS A 102 4.41 -5.73 -13.99
C CYS A 102 5.14 -6.93 -13.37
N ALA A 103 4.39 -7.82 -12.70
CA ALA A 103 4.93 -9.08 -12.19
C ALA A 103 5.51 -9.96 -13.31
N ARG A 104 4.85 -10.05 -14.48
CA ARG A 104 5.38 -10.78 -15.64
C ARG A 104 6.69 -10.18 -16.13
N THR A 105 6.78 -8.86 -16.23
CA THR A 105 8.01 -8.16 -16.62
C THR A 105 9.16 -8.45 -15.66
N LEU A 106 8.92 -8.40 -14.34
CA LEU A 106 9.96 -8.74 -13.35
C LEU A 106 10.44 -10.18 -13.46
N GLN A 107 9.55 -11.14 -13.71
CA GLN A 107 9.94 -12.53 -13.89
C GLN A 107 10.86 -12.71 -15.09
N MET A 108 10.58 -12.02 -16.21
CA MET A 108 11.46 -11.99 -17.36
C MET A 108 12.80 -11.33 -17.00
N LEU A 109 12.77 -10.16 -16.37
CA LEU A 109 13.98 -9.45 -15.96
C LEU A 109 14.84 -10.29 -15.01
N ARG A 110 14.25 -11.08 -14.10
CA ARG A 110 14.99 -11.97 -13.20
C ARG A 110 15.77 -13.04 -13.95
N GLU A 111 15.17 -13.63 -14.98
CA GLU A 111 15.81 -14.68 -15.78
C GLU A 111 17.05 -14.15 -16.53
N PHE A 112 17.00 -12.88 -16.93
CA PHE A 112 18.03 -12.23 -17.76
C PHE A 112 18.79 -11.10 -17.04
N ALA A 113 18.73 -11.04 -15.71
CA ALA A 113 19.38 -9.99 -14.91
C ALA A 113 20.92 -10.02 -14.95
N GLY A 114 21.53 -11.00 -15.62
CA GLY A 114 22.97 -11.06 -15.81
C GLY A 114 23.48 -10.26 -17.02
N ASP A 115 22.59 -9.85 -17.92
CA ASP A 115 22.95 -9.21 -19.19
C ASP A 115 22.21 -7.87 -19.34
N ALA A 116 23.00 -6.82 -19.51
CA ALA A 116 22.48 -5.47 -19.57
C ALA A 116 21.70 -5.14 -20.85
N GLU A 117 22.05 -5.78 -21.96
CA GLU A 117 21.34 -5.62 -23.22
C GLU A 117 19.99 -6.34 -23.16
N GLN A 118 19.94 -7.52 -22.53
CA GLN A 118 18.68 -8.24 -22.35
C GLN A 118 17.69 -7.49 -21.46
N VAL A 119 18.16 -6.91 -20.36
CA VAL A 119 17.31 -6.05 -19.51
C VAL A 119 16.83 -4.82 -20.28
N ALA A 120 17.70 -4.16 -21.04
CA ALA A 120 17.28 -3.02 -21.88
C ALA A 120 16.20 -3.46 -22.88
N ALA A 121 16.39 -4.59 -23.57
CA ALA A 121 15.44 -5.13 -24.53
C ALA A 121 14.07 -5.40 -23.90
N ILE A 122 14.03 -6.05 -22.74
CA ILE A 122 12.78 -6.38 -22.01
C ILE A 122 12.06 -5.10 -21.59
N LEU A 123 12.77 -4.11 -21.03
CA LEU A 123 12.15 -2.85 -20.63
C LEU A 123 11.59 -2.09 -21.84
N ILE A 124 12.33 -2.04 -22.96
CA ILE A 124 11.85 -1.39 -24.20
C ILE A 124 10.59 -2.10 -24.71
N LEU A 125 10.57 -3.43 -24.72
CA LEU A 125 9.40 -4.22 -25.12
C LEU A 125 8.20 -3.95 -24.20
N ALA A 126 8.42 -3.86 -22.88
CA ALA A 126 7.38 -3.56 -21.91
C ALA A 126 6.74 -2.18 -22.15
N SER A 127 7.56 -1.16 -22.41
CA SER A 127 7.12 0.21 -22.71
C SER A 127 6.32 0.28 -24.02
N ILE A 128 6.72 -0.47 -25.04
CA ILE A 128 5.97 -0.56 -26.30
C ILE A 128 4.67 -1.36 -26.12
N ARG A 129 4.71 -2.48 -25.37
CA ARG A 129 3.53 -3.32 -25.10
C ARG A 129 2.42 -2.54 -24.45
N SER A 130 2.74 -1.69 -23.47
CA SER A 130 1.78 -0.84 -22.74
C SER A 130 1.03 0.14 -23.66
N ARG A 131 1.57 0.40 -24.86
CA ARG A 131 1.03 1.35 -25.86
C ARG A 131 0.35 0.65 -27.03
N ARG A 132 0.49 -0.68 -27.14
CA ARG A 132 -0.16 -1.51 -28.16
C ARG A 132 -1.41 -2.16 -27.56
N GLY A 133 -2.61 -1.62 -27.83
CA GLY A 133 -3.87 -2.33 -27.52
C GLY A 133 -5.04 -1.54 -26.91
N GLY A 134 -5.01 -0.21 -26.87
CA GLY A 134 -6.17 0.58 -26.46
C GLY A 134 -6.95 1.11 -27.65
N ARG A 135 -8.19 0.63 -27.87
CA ARG A 135 -9.15 1.14 -28.89
C ARG A 135 -9.42 2.66 -28.85
N ASN A 136 -8.95 3.36 -27.81
CA ASN A 136 -9.19 4.78 -27.54
C ASN A 136 -7.93 5.66 -27.61
N ARG A 137 -6.76 5.10 -27.97
CA ARG A 137 -5.50 5.90 -28.07
C ARG A 137 -5.16 6.35 -29.49
N ASP A 138 -5.87 5.87 -30.50
CA ASP A 138 -5.73 6.31 -31.89
C ASP A 138 -6.25 7.73 -32.15
N ALA A 139 -6.73 8.45 -31.12
CA ALA A 139 -7.29 9.80 -31.26
C ALA A 139 -6.25 10.93 -31.30
N GLY A 140 -4.95 10.63 -31.14
CA GLY A 140 -3.88 11.63 -31.26
C GLY A 140 -2.66 11.04 -31.96
N ASN A 141 -2.30 11.60 -33.13
CA ASN A 141 -1.19 11.22 -34.03
C ASN A 141 0.24 11.31 -33.41
N CYS A 142 0.39 11.16 -32.10
CA CYS A 142 1.63 11.43 -31.37
C CYS A 142 2.53 10.19 -31.27
N TRP A 143 1.95 8.98 -31.16
CA TRP A 143 2.70 7.73 -31.16
C TRP A 143 2.93 7.22 -32.60
N PRO A 144 4.13 6.74 -32.94
CA PRO A 144 4.40 6.27 -34.29
C PRO A 144 3.56 5.01 -34.59
N PRO A 145 3.10 4.82 -35.83
CA PRO A 145 2.49 3.55 -36.24
C PRO A 145 3.44 2.36 -36.02
N THR A 146 2.88 1.19 -35.70
CA THR A 146 3.66 -0.01 -35.33
C THR A 146 4.71 -0.40 -36.37
N PHE A 147 4.37 -0.28 -37.67
CA PHE A 147 5.28 -0.66 -38.75
C PHE A 147 6.58 0.17 -38.77
N LEU A 148 6.58 1.39 -38.20
CA LEU A 148 7.78 2.23 -38.14
C LEU A 148 8.84 1.72 -37.16
N PHE A 149 8.45 0.98 -36.12
CA PHE A 149 9.36 0.47 -35.09
C PHE A 149 9.35 -1.07 -35.01
N GLU A 150 8.82 -1.75 -36.02
CA GLU A 150 8.84 -3.22 -36.08
C GLU A 150 10.25 -3.79 -36.02
N ARG A 151 11.23 -3.09 -36.62
CA ARG A 151 12.65 -3.44 -36.53
C ARG A 151 13.17 -3.46 -35.09
N LEU A 152 12.77 -2.50 -34.27
CA LEU A 152 13.14 -2.44 -32.85
C LEU A 152 12.57 -3.63 -32.08
N LEU A 153 11.31 -4.00 -32.36
CA LEU A 153 10.69 -5.17 -31.74
C LEU A 153 11.45 -6.46 -32.07
N LEU A 154 11.90 -6.61 -33.32
CA LEU A 154 12.71 -7.75 -33.75
C LEU A 154 14.06 -7.79 -33.02
N TRP A 155 14.79 -6.67 -32.97
CA TRP A 155 16.06 -6.62 -32.22
C TRP A 155 15.88 -6.97 -30.75
N CYS A 156 14.86 -6.41 -30.09
CA CYS A 156 14.62 -6.74 -28.70
C CYS A 156 14.23 -8.22 -28.51
N ALA A 157 13.45 -8.80 -29.43
CA ALA A 157 13.09 -10.22 -29.39
C ALA A 157 14.33 -11.12 -29.54
N GLU A 158 15.19 -10.80 -30.51
CA GLU A 158 16.46 -11.51 -30.76
C GLU A 158 17.39 -11.47 -29.54
N VAL A 159 17.53 -10.31 -28.90
CA VAL A 159 18.45 -10.10 -27.77
C VAL A 159 17.91 -10.74 -26.49
N SER A 160 16.64 -10.52 -26.18
CA SER A 160 16.01 -11.05 -24.96
C SER A 160 15.68 -12.55 -25.03
N GLY A 161 15.82 -13.18 -26.20
CA GLY A 161 15.35 -14.56 -26.42
C GLY A 161 13.82 -14.72 -26.42
N ALA A 162 13.07 -13.60 -26.42
CA ALA A 162 11.62 -13.61 -26.47
C ALA A 162 11.15 -14.07 -27.86
N SER A 163 10.43 -15.18 -27.89
CA SER A 163 10.04 -15.90 -29.12
C SER A 163 9.21 -15.08 -30.13
N ASP A 164 8.57 -13.98 -29.70
CA ASP A 164 7.77 -13.11 -30.58
C ASP A 164 7.65 -11.66 -30.04
N GLY A 165 8.70 -11.14 -29.38
CA GLY A 165 8.88 -9.76 -28.90
C GLY A 165 7.83 -9.23 -27.89
N LEU A 166 6.55 -9.18 -28.27
CA LEU A 166 5.44 -8.65 -27.49
C LEU A 166 4.44 -9.70 -27.00
N ARG A 167 4.49 -10.94 -27.52
CA ARG A 167 3.58 -12.01 -27.06
C ARG A 167 3.89 -12.54 -25.66
N GLU A 168 4.98 -12.08 -25.06
CA GLU A 168 5.36 -12.41 -23.68
C GLU A 168 4.34 -11.93 -22.63
N TRP A 169 3.54 -10.90 -22.97
CA TRP A 169 2.45 -10.42 -22.15
C TRP A 169 1.10 -10.77 -22.77
N HIS A 170 0.21 -11.33 -21.95
CA HIS A 170 -1.17 -11.56 -22.36
C HIS A 170 -1.85 -10.25 -22.80
N SER A 171 -2.79 -10.32 -23.74
CA SER A 171 -3.46 -9.13 -24.31
C SER A 171 -4.19 -8.26 -23.26
N SER A 172 -4.67 -8.88 -22.19
CA SER A 172 -5.32 -8.18 -21.05
C SER A 172 -4.35 -7.47 -20.09
N MET A 173 -3.05 -7.66 -20.22
CA MET A 173 -2.04 -6.96 -19.42
C MET A 173 -1.79 -5.57 -20.03
N THR A 174 -2.49 -4.57 -19.52
CA THR A 174 -2.46 -3.19 -20.05
C THR A 174 -1.38 -2.31 -19.41
N GLY A 175 -0.93 -2.65 -18.19
CA GLY A 175 0.22 -2.03 -17.52
C GLY A 175 1.26 -3.09 -17.22
N VAL A 176 2.48 -2.90 -17.75
CA VAL A 176 3.58 -3.87 -17.60
C VAL A 176 4.85 -3.26 -17.00
N LEU A 177 4.78 -1.99 -16.60
CA LEU A 177 5.76 -1.29 -15.77
C LEU A 177 5.00 -0.54 -14.65
N PRO A 178 5.63 -0.30 -13.48
CA PRO A 178 4.98 0.35 -12.32
C PRO A 178 4.29 1.67 -12.65
N THR A 179 4.96 2.48 -13.47
CA THR A 179 4.46 3.75 -13.95
C THR A 179 4.81 3.90 -15.43
N LEU A 180 3.97 4.65 -16.13
CA LEU A 180 4.15 4.97 -17.54
C LEU A 180 4.08 6.48 -17.73
N ARG A 181 5.00 6.99 -18.51
CA ARG A 181 5.00 8.37 -18.95
C ARG A 181 3.87 8.59 -19.96
N SER A 182 3.19 9.72 -19.83
CA SER A 182 2.24 10.17 -20.83
C SER A 182 2.93 10.37 -22.18
N ASP A 183 2.31 9.87 -23.25
CA ASP A 183 2.78 9.93 -24.64
C ASP A 183 1.97 10.89 -25.52
N TYR A 184 0.81 11.36 -25.07
CA TYR A 184 -0.14 12.11 -25.91
C TYR A 184 0.30 13.55 -26.28
N VAL A 185 1.43 14.03 -25.76
CA VAL A 185 1.99 15.36 -26.06
C VAL A 185 3.29 15.30 -26.87
N PHE A 186 3.80 14.10 -27.17
CA PHE A 186 5.09 13.92 -27.82
C PHE A 186 4.93 13.51 -29.28
N GLU A 187 5.54 14.23 -30.20
CA GLU A 187 5.57 13.83 -31.61
C GLU A 187 6.84 13.06 -31.94
N ILE A 188 6.77 11.72 -31.89
CA ILE A 188 7.94 10.86 -32.10
C ILE A 188 8.15 10.60 -33.60
N ARG A 189 9.10 11.31 -34.20
CA ARG A 189 9.37 11.27 -35.66
C ARG A 189 10.57 10.43 -36.09
N SER A 190 11.31 9.85 -35.15
CA SER A 190 12.46 8.99 -35.45
C SER A 190 12.66 7.93 -34.39
N MET A 191 13.38 6.86 -34.74
CA MET A 191 13.76 5.81 -33.81
C MET A 191 14.61 6.36 -32.66
N ARG A 192 15.52 7.31 -32.91
CA ARG A 192 16.31 7.97 -31.84
C ARG A 192 15.39 8.67 -30.83
N ALA A 193 14.39 9.42 -31.31
CA ALA A 193 13.42 10.08 -30.43
C ALA A 193 12.60 9.06 -29.62
N LEU A 194 12.21 7.93 -30.23
CA LEU A 194 11.52 6.84 -29.55
C LEU A 194 12.38 6.26 -28.42
N ILE A 195 13.66 5.94 -28.70
CA ILE A 195 14.60 5.39 -27.72
C ILE A 195 14.83 6.36 -26.56
N HIS A 196 15.01 7.66 -26.84
CA HIS A 196 15.14 8.67 -25.77
C HIS A 196 13.88 8.75 -24.91
N PHE A 197 12.70 8.73 -25.53
CA PHE A 197 11.43 8.77 -24.80
C PHE A 197 11.28 7.58 -23.84
N VAL A 198 11.52 6.35 -24.32
CA VAL A 198 11.42 5.15 -23.47
C VAL A 198 12.54 5.08 -22.44
N ALA A 199 13.75 5.56 -22.75
CA ALA A 199 14.84 5.63 -21.78
C ALA A 199 14.51 6.59 -20.64
N GLU A 200 13.91 7.76 -20.93
CA GLU A 200 13.42 8.69 -19.90
C GLU A 200 12.32 8.06 -19.03
N GLU A 201 11.41 7.30 -19.63
CA GLU A 201 10.41 6.52 -18.89
C GLU A 201 11.07 5.49 -17.96
N HIS A 202 12.05 4.73 -18.45
CA HIS A 202 12.76 3.75 -17.62
C HIS A 202 13.57 4.42 -16.52
N ALA A 203 14.18 5.59 -16.78
CA ALA A 203 14.83 6.39 -15.75
C ALA A 203 13.84 6.78 -14.66
N GLN A 204 12.65 7.27 -15.04
CA GLN A 204 11.59 7.60 -14.09
C GLN A 204 11.17 6.38 -13.25
N VAL A 205 10.96 5.22 -13.88
CA VAL A 205 10.62 3.98 -13.16
C VAL A 205 11.72 3.64 -12.15
N LEU A 206 12.99 3.63 -12.56
CA LEU A 206 14.10 3.20 -11.71
C LEU A 206 14.47 4.23 -10.61
N LEU A 207 14.11 5.50 -10.80
CA LEU A 207 14.25 6.53 -9.77
C LEU A 207 13.14 6.47 -8.71
N GLN A 208 11.98 5.92 -9.05
CA GLN A 208 10.85 5.78 -8.11
C GLN A 208 10.81 4.38 -7.47
N TYR A 209 11.14 3.36 -8.24
CA TYR A 209 10.97 1.96 -7.87
C TYR A 209 12.27 1.16 -8.00
N ARG A 210 12.43 0.22 -7.07
CA ARG A 210 13.49 -0.79 -7.08
C ARG A 210 12.92 -2.17 -7.40
N PRO A 211 13.50 -2.91 -8.36
CA PRO A 211 13.27 -4.34 -8.47
C PRO A 211 13.85 -5.06 -7.26
N ILE A 212 13.02 -5.85 -6.57
CA ILE A 212 13.42 -6.63 -5.41
C ILE A 212 13.46 -8.10 -5.77
N LEU A 213 14.50 -8.80 -5.34
CA LEU A 213 14.63 -10.24 -5.41
C LEU A 213 14.60 -10.80 -3.99
N ALA A 214 13.44 -11.31 -3.57
CA ALA A 214 13.27 -11.91 -2.26
C ALA A 214 13.71 -13.37 -2.29
N LYS A 215 14.82 -13.66 -1.60
CA LYS A 215 15.31 -15.02 -1.34
C LYS A 215 14.81 -15.49 0.02
N TYR A 216 14.69 -16.80 0.18
CA TYR A 216 14.21 -17.41 1.42
C TYR A 216 15.36 -18.10 2.15
N GLY A 217 15.54 -17.77 3.42
CA GLY A 217 16.64 -18.24 4.25
C GLY A 217 16.19 -18.79 5.61
N PRO A 218 17.09 -19.48 6.33
CA PRO A 218 16.83 -20.01 7.66
C PRO A 218 16.86 -18.94 8.76
N GLU A 219 17.53 -17.81 8.49
CA GLU A 219 17.71 -16.72 9.44
C GLU A 219 17.12 -15.43 8.84
N PRO A 220 16.44 -14.61 9.67
CA PRO A 220 15.94 -13.31 9.24
C PRO A 220 17.10 -12.33 9.02
N ASP A 221 16.90 -11.34 8.16
CA ASP A 221 17.82 -10.21 8.05
C ASP A 221 18.03 -9.56 9.44
N PRO A 222 19.28 -9.41 9.93
CA PRO A 222 19.53 -8.90 11.28
C PRO A 222 18.97 -7.50 11.55
N SER A 223 18.93 -6.65 10.53
CA SER A 223 18.40 -5.29 10.62
C SER A 223 16.89 -5.32 10.76
N ILE A 224 16.22 -6.10 9.93
CA ILE A 224 14.76 -6.28 9.98
C ILE A 224 14.33 -6.97 11.27
N HIS A 225 15.04 -8.01 11.71
CA HIS A 225 14.76 -8.69 12.97
C HIS A 225 14.83 -7.72 14.15
N ARG A 226 15.84 -6.83 14.17
CA ARG A 226 15.96 -5.78 15.19
C ARG A 226 14.80 -4.78 15.13
N LEU A 227 14.39 -4.37 13.93
CA LEU A 227 13.26 -3.45 13.75
C LEU A 227 11.94 -4.07 14.24
N LEU A 228 11.68 -5.34 13.92
CA LEU A 228 10.50 -6.07 14.43
C LEU A 228 10.49 -6.10 15.96
N LYS A 229 11.60 -6.50 16.57
CA LYS A 229 11.72 -6.57 18.03
C LYS A 229 11.49 -5.20 18.68
N ASN A 230 12.07 -4.14 18.12
CA ASN A 230 11.87 -2.77 18.62
C ASN A 230 10.40 -2.33 18.51
N ALA A 231 9.70 -2.72 17.44
CA ALA A 231 8.29 -2.44 17.25
C ALA A 231 7.42 -3.20 18.26
N GLU A 232 7.68 -4.49 18.47
CA GLU A 232 7.03 -5.32 19.50
C GLU A 232 7.20 -4.71 20.91
N GLU A 233 8.43 -4.37 21.29
CA GLU A 233 8.71 -3.74 22.58
C GLU A 233 8.02 -2.36 22.73
N ALA A 234 7.92 -1.59 21.64
CA ALA A 234 7.21 -0.31 21.65
C ALA A 234 5.70 -0.49 21.84
N ASP A 235 5.10 -1.49 21.20
CA ASP A 235 3.68 -1.81 21.37
C ASP A 235 3.39 -2.36 22.75
N GLU A 236 4.27 -3.18 23.31
CA GLU A 236 4.16 -3.62 24.71
C GLU A 236 4.21 -2.43 25.68
N ARG A 237 5.15 -1.49 25.49
CA ARG A 237 5.21 -0.26 26.29
C ARG A 237 3.92 0.54 26.19
N ARG A 238 3.40 0.76 24.98
CA ARG A 238 2.11 1.45 24.76
C ARG A 238 0.95 0.75 25.46
N MET A 239 0.88 -0.58 25.39
CA MET A 239 -0.15 -1.35 26.09
C MET A 239 -0.01 -1.24 27.61
N GLN A 240 1.21 -1.26 28.15
CA GLN A 240 1.47 -1.08 29.58
C GLN A 240 1.09 0.33 30.05
N GLU A 241 1.45 1.36 29.30
CA GLU A 241 1.07 2.75 29.56
C GLU A 241 -0.46 2.91 29.52
N ALA A 242 -1.13 2.34 28.53
CA ALA A 242 -2.59 2.36 28.44
C ALA A 242 -3.25 1.65 29.64
N ARG A 243 -2.70 0.51 30.08
CA ARG A 243 -3.17 -0.20 31.29
C ARG A 243 -2.97 0.62 32.55
N ARG A 244 -1.82 1.29 32.69
CA ARG A 244 -1.53 2.19 33.82
C ARG A 244 -2.48 3.38 33.82
N ALA A 245 -2.62 4.06 32.69
CA ALA A 245 -3.54 5.19 32.54
C ALA A 245 -4.99 4.81 32.86
N GLU A 246 -5.45 3.63 32.45
CA GLU A 246 -6.77 3.13 32.81
C GLU A 246 -6.87 2.78 34.30
N ALA A 247 -5.83 2.22 34.92
CA ALA A 247 -5.81 1.98 36.36
C ALA A 247 -5.89 3.29 37.16
N ASP A 248 -5.08 4.28 36.81
CA ASP A 248 -5.06 5.61 37.43
C ASP A 248 -6.41 6.32 37.26
N ARG A 249 -7.03 6.20 36.08
CA ARG A 249 -8.38 6.70 35.82
C ARG A 249 -9.40 6.03 36.72
N ARG A 250 -9.35 4.71 36.88
CA ARG A 250 -10.26 3.97 37.77
C ARG A 250 -10.07 4.35 39.24
N GLU A 251 -8.84 4.59 39.66
CA GLU A 251 -8.55 5.08 41.01
C GLU A 251 -9.11 6.47 41.23
N THR A 252 -8.91 7.39 40.28
CA THR A 252 -9.48 8.74 40.30
C THR A 252 -11.00 8.69 40.40
N LEU A 253 -11.66 7.88 39.57
CA LEU A 253 -13.13 7.72 39.62
C LEU A 253 -13.61 7.14 40.96
N ARG A 254 -12.88 6.20 41.56
CA ARG A 254 -13.20 5.67 42.90
C ARG A 254 -13.04 6.73 43.99
N ALA A 255 -12.06 7.63 43.86
CA ALA A 255 -11.85 8.72 44.82
C ALA A 255 -12.93 9.81 44.69
N GLU A 256 -13.34 10.17 43.48
CA GLU A 256 -14.37 11.20 43.22
C GLU A 256 -15.79 10.71 43.55
N HIS A 257 -16.05 9.42 43.36
CA HIS A 257 -17.39 8.84 43.45
C HIS A 257 -17.41 7.69 44.49
N PRO A 258 -17.86 7.96 45.72
CA PRO A 258 -17.81 7.00 46.84
C PRO A 258 -18.50 5.65 46.60
N ARG A 259 -19.49 5.61 45.69
CA ARG A 259 -20.26 4.41 45.34
C ARG A 259 -20.03 3.98 43.88
N TRP A 260 -18.90 4.36 43.30
CA TRP A 260 -18.57 4.03 41.93
C TRP A 260 -18.46 2.52 41.70
N GLY A 261 -19.06 2.04 40.61
CA GLY A 261 -19.11 0.61 40.28
C GLY A 261 -20.20 -0.18 41.02
N GLU A 262 -20.85 0.39 42.05
CA GLU A 262 -21.97 -0.27 42.73
C GLU A 262 -23.28 -0.14 41.96
N TRP A 263 -23.37 0.79 41.01
CA TRP A 263 -24.62 1.17 40.34
C TRP A 263 -25.40 -0.05 39.83
N ASP A 264 -24.74 -0.99 39.15
CA ASP A 264 -25.41 -2.17 38.57
C ASP A 264 -25.88 -3.19 39.61
N SER A 265 -25.38 -3.13 40.84
CA SER A 265 -25.81 -3.95 41.97
C SER A 265 -26.89 -3.30 42.84
N VAL A 266 -27.22 -2.02 42.62
CA VAL A 266 -28.25 -1.31 43.38
C VAL A 266 -29.61 -1.95 43.14
N SER A 267 -30.25 -2.47 44.19
CA SER A 267 -31.58 -3.08 44.10
C SER A 267 -32.68 -2.04 43.88
N ARG A 268 -33.86 -2.48 43.40
CA ARG A 268 -35.03 -1.62 43.23
C ARG A 268 -35.43 -0.90 44.52
N ALA A 269 -35.50 -1.64 45.63
CA ALA A 269 -35.88 -1.10 46.94
C ALA A 269 -34.84 -0.08 47.47
N GLU A 270 -33.55 -0.36 47.27
CA GLU A 270 -32.48 0.56 47.65
C GLU A 270 -32.54 1.84 46.82
N LEU A 271 -32.75 1.73 45.49
CA LEU A 271 -32.88 2.89 44.63
C LEU A 271 -34.08 3.77 45.02
N GLU A 272 -35.23 3.16 45.34
CA GLU A 272 -36.41 3.87 45.83
C GLU A 272 -36.11 4.62 47.12
N ARG A 273 -35.50 3.97 48.11
CA ARG A 273 -35.07 4.60 49.36
C ARG A 273 -34.13 5.79 49.09
N LEU A 274 -33.14 5.60 48.22
CA LEU A 274 -32.13 6.62 47.92
C LEU A 274 -32.73 7.88 47.27
N VAL A 275 -33.62 7.74 46.28
CA VAL A 275 -34.22 8.89 45.58
C VAL A 275 -35.16 9.73 46.46
N TRP A 276 -35.70 9.12 47.52
CA TRP A 276 -36.48 9.82 48.56
C TRP A 276 -35.62 10.32 49.73
N THR A 277 -34.33 9.95 49.78
CA THR A 277 -33.40 10.39 50.83
C THR A 277 -32.48 11.52 50.37
N LYS A 278 -32.09 11.57 49.09
CA LYS A 278 -31.16 12.58 48.56
C LYS A 278 -31.58 13.10 47.18
N PRO A 279 -31.17 14.32 46.79
CA PRO A 279 -31.34 14.81 45.42
C PRO A 279 -30.64 13.93 44.37
N VAL A 280 -31.25 13.79 43.18
CA VAL A 280 -30.69 13.01 42.06
C VAL A 280 -29.30 13.49 41.64
N SER A 281 -29.02 14.80 41.74
CA SER A 281 -27.68 15.35 41.45
C SER A 281 -26.60 14.83 42.41
N GLN A 282 -26.96 14.66 43.70
CA GLN A 282 -26.05 14.11 44.70
C GLN A 282 -25.86 12.60 44.49
N LEU A 283 -26.94 11.86 44.20
CA LEU A 283 -26.85 10.44 43.87
C LEU A 283 -26.02 10.19 42.61
N ALA A 284 -26.20 11.02 41.57
CA ALA A 284 -25.41 10.97 40.34
C ALA A 284 -23.91 11.12 40.63
N ALA A 285 -23.55 12.08 41.48
CA ALA A 285 -22.17 12.29 41.92
C ALA A 285 -21.65 11.17 42.83
N GLU A 286 -22.48 10.56 43.69
CA GLU A 286 -22.03 9.46 44.57
C GLU A 286 -21.74 8.18 43.77
N PHE A 287 -22.59 7.85 42.79
CA PHE A 287 -22.46 6.62 41.99
C PHE A 287 -21.60 6.79 40.73
N GLY A 288 -21.19 8.01 40.37
CA GLY A 288 -20.46 8.30 39.13
C GLY A 288 -21.28 8.01 37.87
N VAL A 289 -22.59 8.31 37.90
CA VAL A 289 -23.53 8.10 36.80
C VAL A 289 -24.27 9.38 36.46
N SER A 290 -24.86 9.47 35.27
CA SER A 290 -25.67 10.64 34.91
C SER A 290 -27.01 10.66 35.66
N GLY A 291 -27.49 11.85 36.01
CA GLY A 291 -28.83 12.01 36.59
C GLY A 291 -29.95 11.48 35.66
N VAL A 292 -29.72 11.51 34.35
CA VAL A 292 -30.59 10.87 33.34
C VAL A 292 -30.55 9.35 33.46
N GLY A 293 -29.39 8.75 33.72
CA GLY A 293 -29.26 7.31 33.98
C GLY A 293 -30.08 6.86 35.19
N ILE A 294 -30.04 7.62 36.28
CA ILE A 294 -30.87 7.39 37.46
C ILE A 294 -32.36 7.51 37.12
N ALA A 295 -32.75 8.56 36.38
CA ALA A 295 -34.13 8.77 35.96
C ALA A 295 -34.66 7.61 35.08
N ASN A 296 -33.85 7.13 34.15
CA ASN A 296 -34.19 6.01 33.27
C ASN A 296 -34.36 4.72 34.07
N ARG A 297 -33.48 4.44 35.04
CA ARG A 297 -33.60 3.25 35.90
C ARG A 297 -34.83 3.31 36.79
N CYS A 298 -35.17 4.48 37.36
CA CYS A 298 -36.41 4.68 38.11
C CYS A 298 -37.66 4.47 37.26
N LYS A 299 -37.67 4.99 36.02
CA LYS A 299 -38.76 4.79 35.06
C LYS A 299 -38.93 3.30 34.73
N LYS A 300 -37.82 2.60 34.45
CA LYS A 300 -37.80 1.16 34.15
C LYS A 300 -38.37 0.32 35.30
N TRP A 301 -38.13 0.71 36.54
CA TRP A 301 -38.59 -0.02 37.73
C TRP A 301 -39.87 0.53 38.37
N ALA A 302 -40.56 1.45 37.70
CA ALA A 302 -41.77 2.10 38.20
C ALA A 302 -41.59 2.67 39.64
N ILE A 303 -40.43 3.28 39.90
CA ILE A 303 -40.14 3.95 41.18
C ILE A 303 -40.65 5.39 41.09
N ALA A 304 -41.53 5.78 42.01
CA ALA A 304 -41.98 7.15 42.14
C ALA A 304 -40.82 8.03 42.64
N ARG A 305 -40.61 9.19 41.99
CA ARG A 305 -39.56 10.14 42.37
C ARG A 305 -40.19 11.37 43.02
N PRO A 306 -39.46 12.09 43.89
CA PRO A 306 -39.93 13.36 44.42
C PRO A 306 -40.29 14.35 43.28
N PRO A 307 -41.38 15.12 43.42
CA PRO A 307 -41.79 16.07 42.38
C PRO A 307 -40.75 17.18 42.19
N ARG A 308 -40.80 17.84 41.03
CA ARG A 308 -39.86 18.94 40.73
C ARG A 308 -39.97 20.03 41.80
N GLY A 309 -38.82 20.46 42.32
CA GLY A 309 -38.76 21.47 43.39
C GLY A 309 -38.98 20.92 44.80
N PHE A 310 -39.25 19.63 44.99
CA PHE A 310 -39.35 19.00 46.31
C PHE A 310 -38.10 19.25 47.16
N TRP A 311 -36.92 18.91 46.65
CA TRP A 311 -35.66 19.09 47.36
C TRP A 311 -35.29 20.56 47.60
N LEU A 312 -35.75 21.49 46.75
CA LEU A 312 -35.60 22.93 46.98
C LEU A 312 -36.45 23.40 48.17
N ARG A 313 -37.68 22.90 48.27
CA ARG A 313 -38.59 23.20 49.39
C ARG A 313 -38.07 22.63 50.71
N VAL A 314 -37.55 21.39 50.69
CA VAL A 314 -36.88 20.76 51.84
C VAL A 314 -35.67 21.58 52.28
N LYS A 315 -34.77 21.98 51.35
CA LYS A 315 -33.61 22.82 51.66
C LYS A 315 -33.98 24.19 52.24
N SER A 316 -35.10 24.77 51.81
CA SER A 316 -35.61 26.06 52.31
C SER A 316 -36.37 25.98 53.64
N GLY A 317 -36.47 24.80 54.27
CA GLY A 317 -37.20 24.59 55.51
C GLY A 317 -38.74 24.64 55.37
N LYS A 318 -39.27 24.65 54.14
CA LYS A 318 -40.72 24.72 53.88
C LYS A 318 -41.42 23.36 53.96
N ILE A 319 -40.66 22.28 53.92
CA ILE A 319 -41.12 20.89 54.08
C ILE A 319 -40.06 20.18 54.92
N GLU A 320 -40.48 19.35 55.88
CA GLU A 320 -39.57 18.50 56.65
C GLU A 320 -38.89 17.45 55.77
N HIS A 321 -37.65 17.08 56.11
CA HIS A 321 -36.97 15.99 55.41
C HIS A 321 -37.74 14.68 55.61
N PRO A 322 -37.93 13.84 54.57
CA PRO A 322 -38.64 12.55 54.67
C PRO A 322 -38.17 11.58 55.78
N ASN A 323 -37.00 11.82 56.34
CA ASN A 323 -36.35 11.02 57.39
C ASN A 323 -36.09 11.81 58.68
N GLY A 324 -36.71 12.99 58.86
CA GLY A 324 -36.64 13.77 60.10
C GLY A 324 -35.30 14.44 60.42
N LYS A 325 -34.25 14.28 59.59
CA LYS A 325 -32.96 14.98 59.78
C LYS A 325 -32.86 16.17 58.82
N PRO A 326 -32.77 17.42 59.31
CA PRO A 326 -32.25 18.50 58.49
C PRO A 326 -30.77 18.23 58.21
N SER A 327 -30.34 18.53 56.98
CA SER A 327 -28.94 18.49 56.56
C SER A 327 -28.06 19.40 57.40
#